data_AF-A0A386HLZ9-F1
#
_entry.id   AF-A0A386HLZ9-F1
#
_cell.length_a   1.000
_cell.length_b   1.000
_cell.length_c   1.000
_cell.angle_alpha   90.00
_cell.angle_beta   90.00
_cell.angle_gamma   90.00
#
_symmetry.space_group_name_H-M   'P 1'
#
loop_
_entity.id
_entity.type
_entity.pdbx_description
1 polymer ?
#
loop_
_entity_poly.entity_id
_entity_poly.type
_entity_poly.pdbx_seq_one_letter_code
_entity_poly.pdbx_strand_id
1 'polypeptide(L)'
;MKNNLNLHTAIFLIIKKANIVNISSHYISDFLRQNGFISLEKIGELSLPENPQTNEEGELLSEAVFVYDKKAETTPDFVHYLAGILQKPLLLVQSDLEYFLDQSRQLMNIGSKPLEIDGIGFIHAENNGTYSFSTTAPDGFKETAFHKKYDEAHQSGSPMLSSVNYASKRKGSRNLGRWILAILLIGIIAFGFYYVKSKPDFFTDNQVKKDSIKNEKIAERKDISAPVVKITSSKVDGYKFIIQTFDNLQGINKRVTQLKNYGNIVSTDSIRVNGKTIYRLYVTDEKAKPADTLHIKDSLRAYFGHTITIE
;
A
#
# COMPACT_ATOMS: atom_id res chain seq x y z
N MET A 1 1.78 -47.82 -43.77
CA MET A 1 2.44 -47.72 -42.44
C MET A 1 3.10 -46.35 -42.37
N LYS A 2 2.39 -45.37 -41.79
CA LYS A 2 2.71 -44.74 -40.49
C LYS A 2 4.11 -44.09 -40.45
N ASN A 3 4.15 -42.76 -40.62
CA ASN A 3 4.53 -41.82 -39.56
C ASN A 3 4.47 -40.38 -40.07
N ASN A 4 3.27 -39.79 -40.03
CA ASN A 4 3.11 -38.34 -40.00
C ASN A 4 3.46 -37.87 -38.59
N LEU A 5 4.71 -37.46 -38.39
CA LEU A 5 5.14 -36.84 -37.15
C LEU A 5 4.71 -35.37 -37.20
N ASN A 6 3.67 -35.05 -36.42
CA ASN A 6 3.06 -33.73 -36.33
C ASN A 6 4.09 -32.63 -36.04
N LEU A 7 4.34 -31.77 -37.03
CA LEU A 7 5.08 -30.50 -36.87
C LEU A 7 4.42 -29.57 -35.84
N HIS A 8 3.14 -29.79 -35.53
CA HIS A 8 2.36 -28.99 -34.59
C HIS A 8 2.71 -29.25 -33.11
N THR A 9 3.45 -30.31 -32.78
CA THR A 9 3.85 -30.64 -31.41
C THR A 9 5.23 -30.08 -31.04
N ALA A 10 6.04 -29.66 -32.01
CA ALA A 10 7.38 -29.11 -31.77
C ALA A 10 7.38 -27.60 -31.42
N ILE A 11 6.26 -26.90 -31.58
CA ILE A 11 6.15 -25.45 -31.28
C ILE A 11 5.73 -25.19 -29.82
N PHE A 12 5.45 -26.24 -29.01
CA PHE A 12 4.92 -26.08 -27.66
C PHE A 12 5.95 -26.18 -26.52
N LEU A 13 7.26 -26.11 -26.80
CA LEU A 13 8.27 -26.43 -25.77
C LEU A 13 9.47 -25.47 -25.69
N ILE A 14 9.25 -24.17 -25.88
CA ILE A 14 10.16 -23.12 -25.39
C ILE A 14 9.35 -21.94 -24.85
N ILE A 15 8.49 -22.18 -23.85
CA ILE A 15 8.21 -21.13 -22.87
C ILE A 15 9.34 -21.26 -21.84
N LYS A 16 10.48 -20.63 -22.14
CA LYS A 16 11.50 -20.35 -21.13
C LYS A 16 10.76 -19.62 -20.02
N LYS A 17 10.64 -20.28 -18.88
CA LYS A 17 10.23 -19.70 -17.60
C LYS A 17 11.06 -18.42 -17.45
N ALA A 18 10.45 -17.27 -17.68
CA ALA A 18 11.11 -15.98 -17.49
C ALA A 18 11.45 -15.95 -16.00
N ASN A 19 12.72 -16.20 -15.70
CA ASN A 19 13.23 -15.99 -14.37
C ASN A 19 13.19 -14.47 -14.23
N ILE A 20 12.16 -13.95 -13.58
CA ILE A 20 12.02 -12.51 -13.31
C ILE A 20 13.03 -12.23 -12.19
N VAL A 21 14.30 -12.22 -12.58
CA VAL A 21 15.38 -11.82 -11.71
C VAL A 21 15.30 -10.29 -11.66
N ASN A 22 14.94 -9.79 -10.49
CA ASN A 22 14.94 -8.36 -10.22
C ASN A 22 16.37 -7.89 -9.99
N ILE A 23 16.63 -6.64 -10.35
CA ILE A 23 17.91 -6.01 -10.08
C ILE A 23 18.10 -5.89 -8.57
N SER A 24 19.30 -6.24 -8.12
CA SER A 24 19.72 -6.23 -6.72
C SER A 24 21.15 -5.68 -6.61
N SER A 25 21.53 -5.30 -5.41
CA SER A 25 22.80 -4.64 -5.13
C SER A 25 24.04 -5.50 -5.39
N HIS A 26 23.91 -6.84 -5.39
CA HIS A 26 25.04 -7.72 -5.71
C HIS A 26 25.53 -7.55 -7.14
N TYR A 27 24.67 -7.14 -8.09
CA TYR A 27 25.14 -6.86 -9.45
C TYR A 27 26.01 -5.60 -9.51
N ILE A 28 25.74 -4.63 -8.63
CA ILE A 28 26.55 -3.41 -8.50
C ILE A 28 27.93 -3.78 -7.96
N SER A 29 27.99 -4.63 -6.93
CA SER A 29 29.26 -5.07 -6.36
C SER A 29 30.09 -5.89 -7.34
N ASP A 30 29.46 -6.84 -8.05
CA ASP A 30 30.13 -7.64 -9.07
C ASP A 30 30.72 -6.78 -10.19
N PHE A 31 29.95 -5.82 -10.70
CA PHE A 31 30.41 -4.93 -11.76
C PHE A 31 31.53 -4.01 -11.29
N LEU A 32 31.42 -3.47 -10.08
CA LEU A 32 32.45 -2.62 -9.50
C LEU A 32 33.76 -3.38 -9.29
N ARG A 33 33.71 -4.64 -8.85
CA ARG A 33 34.93 -5.47 -8.70
C ARG A 33 35.61 -5.77 -10.04
N GLN A 34 34.82 -5.89 -11.11
CA GLN A 34 35.35 -6.16 -12.44
C GLN A 34 35.95 -4.92 -13.12
N ASN A 35 35.30 -3.76 -12.98
CA ASN A 35 35.64 -2.55 -13.73
C ASN A 35 36.35 -1.48 -12.88
N GLY A 36 36.34 -1.62 -11.54
CA GLY A 36 36.91 -0.67 -10.59
C GLY A 36 36.12 0.64 -10.44
N PHE A 37 35.14 0.91 -11.29
CA PHE A 37 34.38 2.16 -11.31
C PHE A 37 32.93 1.92 -11.74
N ILE A 38 32.00 2.63 -11.10
CA ILE A 38 30.60 2.70 -11.53
C ILE A 38 30.00 4.06 -11.17
N SER A 39 29.21 4.62 -12.09
CA SER A 39 28.35 5.78 -11.82
C SER A 39 26.91 5.31 -11.70
N LEU A 40 26.23 5.75 -10.64
CA LEU A 40 24.84 5.43 -10.33
C LEU A 40 23.99 6.70 -10.46
N GLU A 41 22.94 6.62 -11.28
CA GLU A 41 22.13 7.78 -11.61
C GLU A 41 21.60 8.51 -10.37
N LYS A 42 21.88 9.82 -10.30
CA LYS A 42 21.43 10.73 -9.23
C LYS A 42 21.80 10.26 -7.81
N ILE A 43 22.75 9.35 -7.67
CA ILE A 43 23.35 8.91 -6.41
C ILE A 43 24.79 9.39 -6.36
N GLY A 44 25.60 9.04 -7.36
CA GLY A 44 27.00 9.42 -7.41
C GLY A 44 27.87 8.34 -8.02
N GLU A 45 29.17 8.54 -7.86
CA GLU A 45 30.22 7.70 -8.42
C GLU A 45 30.91 6.91 -7.32
N LEU A 46 31.17 5.64 -7.60
CA LEU A 46 31.87 4.74 -6.71
C LEU A 46 33.09 4.18 -7.44
N SER A 47 34.25 4.26 -6.80
CA SER A 47 35.50 3.75 -7.33
C SER A 47 36.24 2.92 -6.31
N LEU A 48 36.83 1.82 -6.77
CA LEU A 48 37.75 1.01 -5.98
C LEU A 48 39.17 1.52 -6.18
N PRO A 49 40.00 1.51 -5.13
CA PRO A 49 41.42 1.82 -5.28
C PRO A 49 42.10 0.78 -6.18
N GLU A 50 43.19 1.19 -6.83
CA GLU A 50 43.92 0.42 -7.85
C GLU A 50 44.44 -0.95 -7.36
N ASN A 51 44.58 -1.13 -6.04
CA ASN A 51 44.91 -2.40 -5.38
C ASN A 51 43.92 -2.71 -4.25
N PRO A 52 42.73 -3.23 -4.55
CA PRO A 52 41.73 -3.56 -3.54
C PRO A 52 42.20 -4.80 -2.75
N GLN A 53 42.50 -4.64 -1.47
CA GLN A 53 42.75 -5.79 -0.60
C GLN A 53 41.42 -6.41 -0.21
N THR A 54 41.32 -7.73 -0.29
CA THR A 54 40.10 -8.50 0.02
C THR A 54 40.45 -9.57 1.04
N ASN A 55 39.57 -9.82 2.03
CA ASN A 55 39.74 -10.95 2.96
C ASN A 55 39.37 -12.30 2.29
N GLU A 56 39.56 -13.41 3.02
CA GLU A 56 39.25 -14.76 2.53
C GLU A 56 37.75 -14.97 2.22
N GLU A 57 36.88 -14.10 2.74
CA GLU A 57 35.42 -14.11 2.55
C GLU A 57 34.95 -13.21 1.39
N GLY A 58 35.87 -12.50 0.71
CA GLY A 58 35.52 -11.65 -0.43
C GLY A 58 35.15 -10.21 -0.07
N GLU A 59 35.22 -9.80 1.19
CA GLU A 59 34.98 -8.42 1.63
C GLU A 59 36.18 -7.52 1.38
N LEU A 60 35.91 -6.30 0.90
CA LEU A 60 36.96 -5.32 0.62
C LEU A 60 37.48 -4.67 1.91
N LEU A 61 38.77 -4.83 2.15
CA LEU A 61 39.52 -4.19 3.25
C LEU A 61 39.94 -2.75 2.91
N SER A 62 39.93 -2.40 1.62
CA SER A 62 40.25 -1.06 1.13
C SER A 62 38.98 -0.22 0.99
N GLU A 63 39.01 0.99 1.54
CA GLU A 63 37.87 1.90 1.52
C GLU A 63 37.55 2.34 0.08
N ALA A 64 36.33 2.05 -0.37
CA ALA A 64 35.85 2.52 -1.66
C ALA A 64 35.67 4.04 -1.61
N VAL A 65 36.07 4.74 -2.68
CA VAL A 65 35.92 6.19 -2.77
C VAL A 65 34.57 6.48 -3.41
N PHE A 66 33.72 7.17 -2.66
CA PHE A 66 32.41 7.61 -3.09
C PHE A 66 32.36 9.12 -3.27
N VAL A 67 31.84 9.56 -4.42
CA VAL A 67 31.62 10.98 -4.73
C VAL A 67 30.14 11.18 -5.03
N TYR A 68 29.46 11.93 -4.16
CA TYR A 68 28.06 12.30 -4.38
C TYR A 68 27.93 13.21 -5.61
N ASP A 69 27.13 12.78 -6.58
CA ASP A 69 26.71 13.61 -7.70
C ASP A 69 25.23 13.40 -8.03
N LYS A 70 24.46 14.48 -7.89
CA LYS A 70 23.02 14.50 -8.17
C LYS A 70 22.71 14.43 -9.67
N LYS A 71 23.67 14.76 -10.53
CA LYS A 71 23.54 14.75 -12.00
C LYS A 71 24.23 13.54 -12.63
N ALA A 72 24.79 12.65 -11.82
CA ALA A 72 25.36 11.40 -12.30
C ALA A 72 24.34 10.66 -13.19
N GLU A 73 24.84 10.13 -14.30
CA GLU A 73 24.12 9.22 -15.18
C GLU A 73 24.68 7.82 -14.97
N THR A 74 23.82 6.80 -15.06
CA THR A 74 24.29 5.43 -14.90
C THR A 74 25.26 5.06 -16.01
N THR A 75 26.40 4.44 -15.65
CA THR A 75 27.38 3.96 -16.63
C THR A 75 26.72 3.05 -17.67
N PRO A 76 26.78 3.37 -18.99
CA PRO A 76 26.13 2.57 -20.02
C PRO A 76 26.58 1.11 -20.04
N ASP A 77 27.87 0.86 -19.77
CA ASP A 77 28.46 -0.48 -19.72
C ASP A 77 27.84 -1.35 -18.62
N PHE A 78 27.41 -0.74 -17.51
CA PHE A 78 26.71 -1.47 -16.45
C PHE A 78 25.32 -1.92 -16.91
N VAL A 79 24.61 -1.10 -17.68
CA VAL A 79 23.30 -1.46 -18.24
C VAL A 79 23.45 -2.62 -19.24
N HIS A 80 24.48 -2.59 -20.08
CA HIS A 80 24.80 -3.69 -20.99
C HIS A 80 25.20 -4.97 -20.26
N TYR A 81 26.00 -4.87 -19.20
CA TYR A 81 26.36 -5.97 -18.32
C TYR A 81 25.11 -6.65 -17.72
N LEU A 82 24.21 -5.85 -17.13
CA LEU A 82 22.95 -6.33 -16.57
C LEU A 82 22.06 -6.99 -17.64
N ALA A 83 21.99 -6.43 -18.85
CA ALA A 83 21.24 -7.04 -19.95
C ALA A 83 21.80 -8.42 -20.34
N GLY A 84 23.13 -8.58 -20.33
CA GLY A 84 23.80 -9.86 -20.56
C GLY A 84 23.46 -10.90 -19.49
N ILE A 85 23.55 -10.53 -18.21
CA ILE A 85 23.31 -11.45 -17.09
C ILE A 85 21.83 -11.80 -16.93
N LEU A 86 20.95 -10.80 -16.98
CA LEU A 86 19.51 -10.97 -16.77
C LEU A 86 18.82 -11.56 -18.01
N GLN A 87 19.50 -11.61 -19.16
CA GLN A 87 18.94 -12.04 -20.45
C GLN A 87 17.66 -11.27 -20.80
N LYS A 88 17.58 -10.00 -20.40
CA LYS A 88 16.45 -9.09 -20.62
C LYS A 88 16.81 -8.07 -21.72
N PRO A 89 15.83 -7.58 -22.50
CA PRO A 89 16.08 -6.50 -23.46
C PRO A 89 16.64 -5.25 -22.77
N LEU A 90 17.57 -4.55 -23.41
CA LEU A 90 18.27 -3.38 -22.84
C LEU A 90 17.32 -2.33 -22.28
N LEU A 91 16.27 -1.96 -23.04
CA LEU A 91 15.26 -0.99 -22.62
C LEU A 91 14.55 -1.40 -21.32
N LEU A 92 14.27 -2.69 -21.15
CA LEU A 92 13.59 -3.18 -19.96
C LEU A 92 14.52 -3.17 -18.74
N VAL A 93 15.79 -3.53 -18.94
CA VAL A 93 16.82 -3.45 -17.89
C VAL A 93 17.06 -2.01 -17.48
N GLN A 94 17.12 -1.09 -18.44
CA GLN A 94 17.29 0.33 -18.16
C GLN A 94 16.14 0.87 -17.29
N SER A 95 14.88 0.55 -17.65
CA SER A 95 13.71 0.95 -16.85
C SER A 95 13.68 0.27 -15.48
N ASP A 96 13.99 -1.03 -15.40
CA ASP A 96 14.07 -1.76 -14.13
C ASP A 96 15.15 -1.15 -13.22
N LEU A 97 16.30 -0.75 -13.80
CA LEU A 97 17.43 -0.17 -13.07
C LEU A 97 17.12 1.23 -12.56
N GLU A 98 16.55 2.08 -13.42
CA GLU A 98 16.09 3.41 -13.03
C GLU A 98 15.10 3.32 -11.87
N TYR A 99 14.13 2.39 -11.96
CA TYR A 99 13.18 2.14 -10.89
C TYR A 99 13.88 1.68 -9.60
N PHE A 100 14.82 0.73 -9.69
CA PHE A 100 15.59 0.25 -8.53
C PHE A 100 16.39 1.36 -7.84
N LEU A 101 17.09 2.20 -8.60
CA LEU A 101 17.86 3.31 -8.07
C LEU A 101 16.95 4.40 -7.49
N ASP A 102 15.81 4.68 -8.13
CA ASP A 102 14.82 5.61 -7.61
C ASP A 102 14.24 5.15 -6.27
N GLN A 103 13.82 3.89 -6.17
CA GLN A 103 13.35 3.31 -4.91
C GLN A 103 14.43 3.37 -3.82
N SER A 104 15.67 3.05 -4.16
CA SER A 104 16.79 3.10 -3.22
C SER A 104 17.00 4.53 -2.70
N ARG A 105 17.00 5.54 -3.57
CA ARG A 105 17.09 6.94 -3.16
C ARG A 105 15.94 7.39 -2.28
N GLN A 106 14.70 7.01 -2.61
CA GLN A 106 13.55 7.32 -1.77
C GLN A 106 13.73 6.75 -0.35
N LEU A 107 14.16 5.48 -0.24
CA LEU A 107 14.38 4.82 1.04
C LEU A 107 15.52 5.44 1.86
N MET A 108 16.61 5.86 1.19
CA MET A 108 17.72 6.58 1.80
C MET A 108 17.28 7.96 2.30
N ASN A 109 16.57 8.72 1.46
CA ASN A 109 16.11 10.08 1.79
C ASN A 109 15.16 10.12 2.99
N ILE A 110 14.34 9.08 3.19
CA ILE A 110 13.49 8.97 4.38
C ILE A 110 14.22 8.38 5.61
N GLY A 111 15.50 8.02 5.46
CA GLY A 111 16.33 7.43 6.52
C GLY A 111 15.90 6.02 6.93
N SER A 112 15.12 5.32 6.10
CA SER A 112 14.56 4.01 6.46
C SER A 112 15.50 2.85 6.15
N LYS A 113 16.25 2.96 5.06
CA LYS A 113 17.18 1.93 4.60
C LYS A 113 18.32 2.57 3.78
N PRO A 114 19.59 2.37 4.18
CA PRO A 114 20.73 2.71 3.33
C PRO A 114 20.78 1.79 2.09
N LEU A 115 21.34 2.28 1.00
CA LEU A 115 21.66 1.43 -0.14
C LEU A 115 22.91 0.62 0.20
N GLU A 116 22.69 -0.64 0.54
CA GLU A 116 23.73 -1.62 0.79
C GLU A 116 24.30 -2.12 -0.53
N ILE A 117 25.61 -1.97 -0.71
CA ILE A 117 26.39 -2.54 -1.80
C ILE A 117 27.10 -3.77 -1.25
N ASP A 118 26.70 -4.94 -1.74
CA ASP A 118 27.08 -6.24 -1.17
C ASP A 118 28.61 -6.42 -1.09
N GLY A 119 29.11 -6.70 0.12
CA GLY A 119 30.54 -6.86 0.42
C GLY A 119 31.41 -5.61 0.21
N ILE A 120 30.81 -4.43 0.00
CA ILE A 120 31.52 -3.14 -0.17
C ILE A 120 31.16 -2.15 0.94
N GLY A 121 29.88 -1.91 1.19
CA GLY A 121 29.45 -0.95 2.23
C GLY A 121 28.07 -0.37 2.00
N PHE A 122 27.79 0.75 2.64
CA PHE A 122 26.46 1.37 2.73
C PHE A 122 26.50 2.83 2.27
N ILE A 123 25.65 3.17 1.31
CA ILE A 123 25.36 4.56 0.94
C ILE A 123 24.14 5.02 1.74
N HIS A 124 24.22 6.18 2.37
CA HIS A 124 23.14 6.72 3.18
C HIS A 124 22.97 8.23 2.98
N ALA A 125 21.78 8.72 3.31
CA ALA A 125 21.49 10.16 3.26
C ALA A 125 21.96 10.86 4.52
N GLU A 126 22.63 11.98 4.33
CA GLU A 126 23.00 12.91 5.40
C GLU A 126 21.93 13.99 5.60
N ASN A 127 21.99 14.64 6.76
CA ASN A 127 21.04 15.70 7.15
C ASN A 127 21.08 16.93 6.22
N ASN A 128 22.18 17.12 5.48
CA ASN A 128 22.38 18.19 4.49
C ASN A 128 21.76 17.86 3.11
N GLY A 129 21.17 16.66 2.94
CA GLY A 129 20.62 16.20 1.67
C GLY A 129 21.64 15.67 0.67
N THR A 130 22.89 15.46 1.08
CA THR A 130 23.90 14.73 0.29
C THR A 130 23.92 13.25 0.67
N TYR A 131 24.63 12.44 -0.11
CA TYR A 131 24.89 11.05 0.22
C TYR A 131 26.33 10.87 0.70
N SER A 132 26.53 9.96 1.64
CA SER A 132 27.84 9.52 2.09
C SER A 132 27.91 8.00 2.13
N PHE A 133 29.15 7.51 2.08
CA PHE A 133 29.47 6.10 2.06
C PHE A 133 30.15 5.70 3.37
N SER A 134 29.78 4.55 3.90
CA SER A 134 30.43 3.95 5.06
C SER A 134 30.54 2.45 4.90
N THR A 135 31.68 1.87 5.26
CA THR A 135 31.87 0.40 5.27
C THR A 135 31.00 -0.27 6.33
N THR A 136 30.71 0.44 7.42
CA THR A 136 29.83 -0.02 8.50
C THR A 136 28.41 0.49 8.30
N ALA A 137 27.42 -0.31 8.72
CA ALA A 137 26.03 0.12 8.72
C ALA A 137 25.84 1.40 9.57
N PRO A 138 25.09 2.40 9.08
CA PRO A 138 24.89 3.66 9.79
C PRO A 138 24.12 3.48 11.10
N ASP A 139 24.45 4.29 12.11
CA ASP A 139 23.83 4.25 13.43
C ASP A 139 22.30 4.37 13.35
N GLY A 140 21.60 3.43 13.99
CA GLY A 140 20.13 3.35 13.95
C GLY A 140 19.57 2.40 12.89
N PHE A 141 20.40 1.90 11.97
CA PHE A 141 20.04 0.76 11.13
C PHE A 141 20.02 -0.52 11.98
N LYS A 142 18.82 -0.90 12.44
CA LYS A 142 18.63 -2.23 13.01
C LYS A 142 18.48 -3.21 11.87
N GLU A 143 19.51 -4.00 11.62
CA GLU A 143 19.51 -5.17 10.74
C GLU A 143 18.62 -6.30 11.30
N THR A 144 17.43 -5.96 11.78
CA THR A 144 16.49 -6.92 12.33
C THR A 144 15.61 -7.44 11.21
N ALA A 145 15.94 -8.63 10.73
CA ALA A 145 15.01 -9.64 10.21
C ALA A 145 14.36 -9.39 8.83
N PHE A 146 15.00 -8.66 7.91
CA PHE A 146 14.55 -8.58 6.51
C PHE A 146 15.27 -9.55 5.58
N HIS A 147 16.57 -9.85 5.79
CA HIS A 147 17.31 -10.79 4.93
C HIS A 147 16.77 -12.22 5.00
N LYS A 148 16.22 -12.67 6.14
CA LYS A 148 15.65 -14.03 6.24
C LYS A 148 14.25 -14.19 5.62
N LYS A 149 13.61 -13.13 5.13
CA LYS A 149 12.25 -13.20 4.56
C LYS A 149 12.17 -12.90 3.06
N TYR A 150 13.19 -12.29 2.49
CA TYR A 150 13.23 -12.06 1.04
C TYR A 150 13.55 -13.34 0.27
N ASP A 151 14.42 -14.21 0.78
CA ASP A 151 14.79 -15.45 0.07
C ASP A 151 13.70 -16.53 0.11
N GLU A 152 12.89 -16.60 1.17
CA GLU A 152 11.80 -17.58 1.28
C GLU A 152 10.52 -17.16 0.53
N ALA A 153 10.28 -15.87 0.32
CA ALA A 153 9.08 -15.39 -0.38
C ALA A 153 9.19 -15.48 -1.91
N HIS A 154 10.41 -15.48 -2.47
CA HIS A 154 10.65 -15.44 -3.92
C HIS A 154 10.69 -16.80 -4.61
N GLN A 155 10.55 -17.91 -3.88
CA GLN A 155 10.40 -19.25 -4.49
C GLN A 155 8.94 -19.64 -4.76
N SER A 156 7.95 -18.91 -4.22
CA SER A 156 6.54 -19.15 -4.53
C SER A 156 6.06 -18.18 -5.61
N GLY A 157 5.86 -18.68 -6.83
CA GLY A 157 5.49 -17.91 -8.03
C GLY A 157 4.09 -17.32 -8.00
N SER A 158 3.83 -16.38 -7.09
CA SER A 158 2.59 -15.58 -7.06
C SER A 158 2.91 -14.11 -7.37
N PRO A 159 2.14 -13.43 -8.23
CA PRO A 159 2.31 -12.01 -8.48
C PRO A 159 1.81 -11.23 -7.27
N MET A 160 2.71 -10.71 -6.44
CA MET A 160 2.33 -9.80 -5.35
C MET A 160 2.33 -8.36 -5.83
N LEU A 161 1.12 -7.81 -5.94
CA LEU A 161 0.85 -6.39 -5.76
C LEU A 161 1.39 -5.95 -4.38
N SER A 162 2.32 -5.01 -4.40
CA SER A 162 2.93 -4.42 -3.22
C SER A 162 1.94 -3.53 -2.46
N SER A 163 1.17 -4.11 -1.54
CA SER A 163 0.53 -3.33 -0.48
C SER A 163 1.56 -3.05 0.61
N VAL A 164 2.17 -1.88 0.56
CA VAL A 164 3.04 -1.36 1.61
C VAL A 164 2.17 -1.04 2.84
N ASN A 165 2.11 -1.98 3.79
CA ASN A 165 1.51 -1.77 5.10
C ASN A 165 2.60 -1.33 6.10
N TYR A 166 2.81 -0.02 6.26
CA TYR A 166 3.50 0.50 7.45
C TYR A 166 2.52 0.56 8.62
N ALA A 167 2.21 -0.60 9.21
CA ALA A 167 1.78 -0.65 10.59
C ALA A 167 3.03 -0.89 11.44
N SER A 168 3.64 0.20 11.92
CA SER A 168 4.75 0.10 12.87
C SER A 168 4.26 -0.69 14.09
N LYS A 169 4.71 -1.94 14.18
CA LYS A 169 4.39 -2.85 15.27
C LYS A 169 5.16 -2.36 16.50
N ARG A 170 4.65 -1.33 17.19
CA ARG A 170 5.11 -1.03 18.54
C ARG A 170 4.94 -2.32 19.34
N LYS A 171 6.07 -2.93 19.73
CA LYS A 171 6.13 -4.04 20.68
C LYS A 171 5.82 -3.48 22.08
N GLY A 172 4.62 -2.91 22.22
CA GLY A 172 4.01 -2.58 23.49
C GLY A 172 3.40 -3.85 24.04
N SER A 173 3.73 -4.16 25.29
CA SER A 173 3.25 -5.30 26.05
C SER A 173 1.73 -5.48 25.92
N ARG A 174 1.29 -6.36 25.02
CA ARG A 174 -0.13 -6.75 24.86
C ARG A 174 -0.76 -7.30 26.14
N ASN A 175 0.06 -7.57 27.15
CA ASN A 175 -0.38 -8.04 28.46
C ASN A 175 -0.79 -6.86 29.36
N LEU A 176 -0.16 -5.68 29.25
CA LEU A 176 -0.46 -4.54 30.14
C LEU A 176 -1.83 -3.92 29.83
N GLY A 177 -2.19 -3.82 28.54
CA GLY A 177 -3.50 -3.33 28.13
C GLY A 177 -4.66 -4.22 28.59
N ARG A 178 -4.46 -5.54 28.66
CA ARG A 178 -5.46 -6.48 29.20
C ARG A 178 -5.63 -6.34 30.72
N TRP A 179 -4.54 -6.10 31.45
CA TRP A 179 -4.60 -5.87 32.90
C TRP A 179 -5.26 -4.53 33.25
N ILE A 180 -4.96 -3.46 32.51
CA ILE A 180 -5.60 -2.15 32.72
C ILE A 180 -7.11 -2.24 32.45
N LEU A 181 -7.53 -2.94 31.39
CA LEU A 181 -8.95 -3.15 31.10
C LEU A 181 -9.66 -4.00 32.17
N ALA A 182 -8.99 -5.03 32.70
CA ALA A 182 -9.54 -5.86 33.77
C ALA A 182 -9.71 -5.08 35.09
N ILE A 183 -8.73 -4.27 35.48
CA ILE A 183 -8.80 -3.43 36.69
C ILE A 183 -9.90 -2.37 36.55
N LEU A 184 -10.04 -1.76 35.36
CA LEU A 184 -11.10 -0.80 35.09
C LEU A 184 -12.50 -1.43 35.23
N LEU A 185 -12.67 -2.65 34.71
CA LEU A 185 -13.94 -3.39 34.80
C LEU A 185 -14.31 -3.72 36.26
N ILE A 186 -13.32 -4.17 37.06
CA ILE A 186 -13.51 -4.46 38.49
C ILE A 186 -13.86 -3.18 39.27
N GLY A 187 -13.23 -2.04 38.93
CA GLY A 187 -13.53 -0.75 39.54
C GLY A 187 -14.99 -0.31 39.32
N ILE A 188 -15.53 -0.48 38.11
CA ILE A 188 -16.93 -0.15 37.79
C ILE A 188 -17.90 -1.03 38.59
N ILE A 189 -17.61 -2.33 38.73
CA ILE A 189 -18.44 -3.27 39.48
C ILE A 189 -18.44 -2.91 40.98
N ALA A 190 -17.27 -2.63 41.55
CA ALA A 190 -17.14 -2.24 42.95
C ALA A 190 -17.86 -0.91 43.25
N PHE A 191 -17.73 0.07 42.35
CA PHE A 191 -18.43 1.35 42.45
C PHE A 191 -19.96 1.19 42.36
N GLY A 192 -20.45 0.33 41.47
CA GLY A 192 -21.87 0.00 41.35
C GLY A 192 -22.44 -0.62 42.62
N PHE A 193 -21.73 -1.58 43.22
CA PHE A 193 -22.13 -2.21 44.49
C PHE A 193 -22.15 -1.21 45.65
N TYR A 194 -21.15 -0.34 45.74
CA TYR A 194 -21.11 0.72 46.75
C TYR A 194 -22.31 1.68 46.59
N TYR A 195 -22.59 2.13 45.37
CA TYR A 195 -23.67 3.07 45.09
C TYR A 195 -25.07 2.52 45.40
N VAL A 196 -25.29 1.22 45.15
CA VAL A 196 -26.56 0.55 45.49
C VAL A 196 -26.72 0.37 46.99
N LYS A 197 -25.63 0.04 47.72
CA LYS A 197 -25.67 -0.12 49.18
C LYS A 197 -25.83 1.21 49.93
N SER A 198 -25.44 2.32 49.33
CA SER A 198 -25.57 3.67 49.91
C SER A 198 -26.97 4.29 49.76
N LYS A 199 -27.95 3.57 49.21
CA LYS A 199 -29.36 4.03 49.18
C LYS A 199 -30.17 3.31 50.25
N PRO A 200 -30.69 4.01 51.27
CA PRO A 200 -31.68 3.44 52.18
C PRO A 200 -33.01 3.20 51.44
N ASP A 201 -33.64 2.07 51.77
CA ASP A 201 -34.85 1.53 51.15
C ASP A 201 -36.02 2.52 51.12
N PHE A 202 -36.61 2.68 49.94
CA PHE A 202 -37.98 3.21 49.79
C PHE A 202 -38.82 2.17 49.05
N PHE A 203 -39.51 1.34 49.82
CA PHE A 203 -40.71 0.64 49.36
C PHE A 203 -41.89 1.10 50.19
N THR A 204 -42.88 1.71 49.54
CA THR A 204 -44.29 1.58 49.95
C THR A 204 -45.17 1.47 48.70
N ASP A 205 -46.03 0.47 48.80
CA ASP A 205 -46.92 -0.14 47.82
C ASP A 205 -48.29 0.58 47.72
N ASN A 206 -49.04 0.19 46.68
CA ASN A 206 -50.49 0.25 46.45
C ASN A 206 -51.18 1.48 45.82
N GLN A 207 -51.54 1.25 44.54
CA GLN A 207 -52.85 1.35 43.88
C GLN A 207 -53.99 2.15 44.53
N VAL A 208 -54.76 2.86 43.67
CA VAL A 208 -56.22 2.67 43.43
C VAL A 208 -56.83 3.77 42.51
N LYS A 209 -57.51 3.35 41.42
CA LYS A 209 -58.71 3.92 40.71
C LYS A 209 -58.64 5.35 40.07
N LYS A 210 -59.40 5.73 39.02
CA LYS A 210 -60.42 5.14 38.13
C LYS A 210 -60.75 6.15 37.00
N ASP A 211 -61.18 5.59 35.86
CA ASP A 211 -61.74 6.13 34.61
C ASP A 211 -62.33 7.56 34.52
N SER A 212 -62.16 8.17 33.33
CA SER A 212 -63.29 8.74 32.57
C SER A 212 -63.01 8.82 31.06
N ILE A 213 -64.08 8.54 30.31
CA ILE A 213 -64.21 8.23 28.88
C ILE A 213 -64.63 9.48 28.08
N LYS A 214 -64.20 9.60 26.80
CA LYS A 214 -65.02 9.98 25.62
C LYS A 214 -64.17 9.97 24.34
N ASN A 215 -64.43 9.02 23.41
CA ASN A 215 -65.24 9.13 22.17
C ASN A 215 -64.53 9.92 21.03
N GLU A 216 -64.58 9.58 19.74
CA GLU A 216 -65.10 8.46 18.95
C GLU A 216 -64.63 8.68 17.47
N LYS A 217 -64.39 7.58 16.74
CA LYS A 217 -64.47 7.32 15.27
C LYS A 217 -63.95 8.30 14.18
N ILE A 218 -62.94 7.80 13.46
CA ILE A 218 -62.86 7.37 12.04
C ILE A 218 -63.88 7.96 11.01
N ALA A 219 -63.32 8.58 9.95
CA ALA A 219 -63.76 8.50 8.53
C ALA A 219 -62.53 8.88 7.66
N GLU A 220 -61.86 7.95 6.96
CA GLU A 220 -62.05 7.46 5.58
C GLU A 220 -61.89 8.48 4.41
N ARG A 221 -60.83 8.22 3.62
CA ARG A 221 -60.65 8.31 2.16
C ARG A 221 -60.25 9.61 1.43
N LYS A 222 -59.12 9.45 0.71
CA LYS A 222 -58.80 9.83 -0.68
C LYS A 222 -58.79 11.33 -1.02
N ASP A 223 -57.61 11.89 -1.31
CA ASP A 223 -57.04 11.84 -2.65
C ASP A 223 -55.58 12.33 -2.72
N ILE A 224 -54.81 11.57 -3.50
CA ILE A 224 -53.67 11.93 -4.34
C ILE A 224 -53.05 13.33 -4.11
N SER A 225 -51.94 13.34 -3.38
CA SER A 225 -50.84 14.27 -3.67
C SER A 225 -49.54 13.55 -3.33
N ALA A 226 -48.84 13.12 -4.37
CA ALA A 226 -47.50 12.59 -4.24
C ALA A 226 -46.64 13.66 -3.54
N PRO A 227 -45.83 13.33 -2.52
CA PRO A 227 -44.73 14.20 -2.18
C PRO A 227 -43.79 14.16 -3.39
N VAL A 228 -43.83 15.20 -4.20
CA VAL A 228 -42.75 15.60 -5.09
C VAL A 228 -41.53 15.70 -4.18
N VAL A 229 -40.77 14.60 -4.11
CA VAL A 229 -39.40 14.65 -3.62
C VAL A 229 -38.72 15.60 -4.58
N LYS A 230 -38.50 16.83 -4.10
CA LYS A 230 -37.55 17.75 -4.69
C LYS A 230 -36.27 16.94 -4.88
N ILE A 231 -36.05 16.52 -6.11
CA ILE A 231 -34.71 16.19 -6.57
C ILE A 231 -34.02 17.54 -6.50
N THR A 232 -33.35 17.81 -5.38
CA THR A 232 -32.29 18.80 -5.40
C THR A 232 -31.26 18.19 -6.33
N SER A 233 -31.40 18.44 -7.63
CA SER A 233 -30.28 18.33 -8.56
C SER A 233 -29.32 19.40 -8.08
N SER A 234 -28.49 19.02 -7.10
CA SER A 234 -27.22 19.68 -6.88
C SER A 234 -26.58 19.70 -8.25
N LYS A 235 -26.52 20.88 -8.83
CA LYS A 235 -25.82 21.20 -10.06
C LYS A 235 -24.44 20.53 -9.98
N VAL A 236 -24.28 19.36 -10.61
CA VAL A 236 -22.98 18.70 -10.70
C VAL A 236 -22.49 19.02 -12.10
N ASP A 237 -21.74 20.11 -12.22
CA ASP A 237 -20.99 20.44 -13.45
C ASP A 237 -19.75 19.53 -13.55
N GLY A 238 -19.91 18.22 -13.29
CA GLY A 238 -18.81 17.26 -13.15
C GLY A 238 -19.28 15.80 -13.22
N TYR A 239 -18.35 14.91 -13.55
CA TYR A 239 -18.63 13.48 -13.71
C TYR A 239 -18.53 12.73 -12.39
N LYS A 240 -19.47 11.79 -12.17
CA LYS A 240 -19.42 10.86 -11.04
C LYS A 240 -18.87 9.52 -11.51
N PHE A 241 -17.78 9.10 -10.89
CA PHE A 241 -17.16 7.81 -11.11
C PHE A 241 -17.54 6.88 -9.97
N ILE A 242 -18.52 6.00 -10.20
CA ILE A 242 -18.99 5.03 -9.21
C ILE A 242 -17.99 3.87 -9.17
N ILE A 243 -17.42 3.64 -7.99
CA ILE A 243 -16.41 2.61 -7.73
C ILE A 243 -17.07 1.29 -7.33
N GLN A 244 -18.06 1.35 -6.44
CA GLN A 244 -18.65 0.15 -5.86
C GLN A 244 -20.07 0.43 -5.35
N THR A 245 -20.92 -0.59 -5.46
CA THR A 245 -22.29 -0.57 -4.94
C THR A 245 -22.46 -1.58 -3.81
N PHE A 246 -23.28 -1.24 -2.82
CA PHE A 246 -23.55 -2.04 -1.62
C PHE A 246 -25.05 -2.16 -1.38
N ASP A 247 -25.48 -3.33 -0.93
CA ASP A 247 -26.86 -3.58 -0.50
C ASP A 247 -27.10 -3.22 0.98
N ASN A 248 -26.02 -2.94 1.72
CA ASN A 248 -26.05 -2.71 3.16
C ASN A 248 -25.32 -1.41 3.53
N LEU A 249 -26.00 -0.54 4.28
CA LEU A 249 -25.49 0.72 4.81
C LEU A 249 -24.25 0.53 5.70
N GLN A 250 -24.18 -0.54 6.47
CA GLN A 250 -23.00 -0.81 7.32
C GLN A 250 -21.77 -1.17 6.49
N GLY A 251 -21.96 -1.89 5.38
CA GLY A 251 -20.88 -2.28 4.48
C GLY A 251 -20.23 -1.07 3.82
N ILE A 252 -21.06 -0.15 3.30
CA ILE A 252 -20.55 1.07 2.67
C ILE A 252 -19.86 1.98 3.69
N ASN A 253 -20.41 2.16 4.89
CA ASN A 253 -19.79 3.01 5.91
C ASN A 253 -18.40 2.49 6.32
N LYS A 254 -18.25 1.18 6.52
CA LYS A 254 -16.94 0.57 6.79
C LYS A 254 -15.95 0.85 5.66
N ARG A 255 -16.38 0.68 4.41
CA ARG A 255 -15.52 0.92 3.23
C ARG A 255 -15.15 2.39 3.07
N VAL A 256 -16.08 3.31 3.30
CA VAL A 256 -15.83 4.76 3.27
C VAL A 256 -14.82 5.15 4.33
N THR A 257 -15.01 4.70 5.58
CA THR A 257 -14.05 4.99 6.66
C THR A 257 -12.67 4.43 6.31
N GLN A 258 -12.61 3.21 5.77
CA GLN A 258 -11.34 2.62 5.33
C GLN A 258 -10.66 3.46 4.25
N LEU A 259 -11.38 3.88 3.21
CA LEU A 259 -10.83 4.65 2.10
C LEU A 259 -10.41 6.06 2.53
N LYS A 260 -11.19 6.72 3.40
CA LYS A 260 -10.83 8.01 3.99
C LYS A 260 -9.59 7.91 4.87
N ASN A 261 -9.43 6.83 5.63
CA ASN A 261 -8.21 6.58 6.41
C ASN A 261 -6.97 6.39 5.52
N TYR A 262 -7.15 5.95 4.28
CA TYR A 262 -6.08 5.89 3.25
C TYR A 262 -5.90 7.21 2.47
N GLY A 263 -6.56 8.30 2.87
CA GLY A 263 -6.44 9.61 2.23
C GLY A 263 -7.27 9.78 0.95
N ASN A 264 -8.17 8.84 0.63
CA ASN A 264 -9.00 8.93 -0.57
C ASN A 264 -10.19 9.89 -0.38
N ILE A 265 -10.41 10.73 -1.38
CA ILE A 265 -11.58 11.61 -1.45
C ILE A 265 -12.73 10.83 -2.08
N VAL A 266 -13.53 10.15 -1.25
CA VAL A 266 -14.69 9.38 -1.68
C VAL A 266 -15.98 9.86 -1.02
N SER A 267 -17.05 9.86 -1.80
CA SER A 267 -18.39 10.26 -1.40
C SER A 267 -19.38 9.12 -1.58
N THR A 268 -20.54 9.22 -0.93
CA THR A 268 -21.59 8.20 -1.01
C THR A 268 -22.95 8.79 -1.32
N ASP A 269 -23.76 8.02 -2.02
CA ASP A 269 -25.18 8.29 -2.20
C ASP A 269 -25.98 6.99 -2.05
N SER A 270 -27.31 7.12 -2.08
CA SER A 270 -28.19 5.97 -2.16
C SER A 270 -29.22 6.20 -3.24
N ILE A 271 -29.46 5.17 -4.04
CA ILE A 271 -30.48 5.15 -5.08
C ILE A 271 -31.43 3.99 -4.83
N ARG A 272 -32.68 4.14 -5.25
CA ARG A 272 -33.66 3.06 -5.22
C ARG A 272 -33.75 2.45 -6.61
N VAL A 273 -33.39 1.17 -6.74
CA VAL A 273 -33.49 0.40 -7.98
C VAL A 273 -34.42 -0.78 -7.70
N ASN A 274 -35.52 -0.88 -8.45
CA ASN A 274 -36.50 -1.97 -8.32
C ASN A 274 -37.01 -2.19 -6.88
N GLY A 275 -37.23 -1.11 -6.14
CA GLY A 275 -37.71 -1.15 -4.75
C GLY A 275 -36.65 -1.48 -3.69
N LYS A 276 -35.41 -1.80 -4.09
CA LYS A 276 -34.27 -2.01 -3.18
C LYS A 276 -33.40 -0.76 -3.11
N THR A 277 -32.99 -0.36 -1.90
CA THR A 277 -32.02 0.72 -1.70
C THR A 277 -30.61 0.18 -1.93
N ILE A 278 -29.92 0.74 -2.91
CA ILE A 278 -28.51 0.45 -3.21
C ILE A 278 -27.70 1.68 -2.81
N TYR A 279 -26.64 1.46 -2.06
CA TYR A 279 -25.70 2.49 -1.65
C TYR A 279 -24.52 2.50 -2.60
N ARG A 280 -24.13 3.66 -3.13
CA ARG A 280 -23.02 3.75 -4.09
C ARG A 280 -21.89 4.58 -3.50
N LEU A 281 -20.68 4.12 -3.77
CA LEU A 281 -19.43 4.79 -3.46
C LEU A 281 -18.89 5.39 -4.75
N TYR A 282 -18.62 6.70 -4.76
CA TYR A 282 -18.17 7.41 -5.95
C TYR A 282 -17.09 8.45 -5.66
N VAL A 283 -16.37 8.83 -6.71
CA VAL A 283 -15.46 9.98 -6.76
C VAL A 283 -16.03 10.99 -7.75
N THR A 284 -15.97 12.26 -7.40
CA THR A 284 -16.38 13.38 -8.27
C THR A 284 -15.16 14.09 -8.81
N ASP A 285 -15.17 14.34 -10.11
CA ASP A 285 -14.23 15.26 -10.75
C ASP A 285 -15.01 16.41 -11.40
N GLU A 286 -14.88 17.60 -10.83
CA GLU A 286 -15.54 18.83 -11.28
C GLU A 286 -14.87 19.46 -12.52
N LYS A 287 -13.69 18.97 -12.93
CA LYS A 287 -12.91 19.54 -14.03
C LYS A 287 -12.73 18.59 -15.21
N ALA A 288 -13.25 17.37 -15.11
CA ALA A 288 -13.16 16.37 -16.17
C ALA A 288 -13.89 16.84 -17.43
N LYS A 289 -13.16 16.95 -18.54
CA LYS A 289 -13.74 17.17 -19.87
C LYS A 289 -14.27 15.84 -20.41
N PRO A 290 -15.32 15.84 -21.26
CA PRO A 290 -15.86 14.61 -21.85
C PRO A 290 -14.79 13.72 -22.51
N ALA A 291 -13.79 14.32 -23.16
CA ALA A 291 -12.68 13.61 -23.80
C ALA A 291 -11.78 12.84 -22.83
N ASP A 292 -11.63 13.31 -21.58
CA ASP A 292 -10.70 12.76 -20.60
C ASP A 292 -11.36 11.68 -19.70
N THR A 293 -12.69 11.55 -19.77
CA THR A 293 -13.46 10.64 -18.92
C THR A 293 -13.05 9.17 -19.04
N LEU A 294 -12.63 8.72 -20.23
CA LEU A 294 -12.12 7.36 -20.45
C LEU A 294 -10.77 7.15 -19.78
N HIS A 295 -9.86 8.12 -19.91
CA HIS A 295 -8.55 8.05 -19.26
C HIS A 295 -8.69 8.08 -17.73
N ILE A 296 -9.56 8.95 -17.21
CA ILE A 296 -9.88 9.03 -15.77
C ILE A 296 -10.50 7.72 -15.29
N LYS A 297 -11.46 7.15 -16.04
CA LYS A 297 -12.06 5.85 -15.73
C LYS A 297 -11.01 4.73 -15.67
N ASP A 298 -10.11 4.65 -16.63
CA ASP A 298 -9.06 3.61 -16.65
C ASP A 298 -8.05 3.80 -15.52
N SER A 299 -7.69 5.05 -15.22
CA SER A 299 -6.84 5.40 -14.07
C SER A 299 -7.49 4.99 -12.74
N LEU A 300 -8.77 5.32 -12.54
CA LEU A 300 -9.52 4.96 -11.34
C LEU A 300 -9.74 3.45 -11.24
N ARG A 301 -9.93 2.76 -12.38
CA ARG A 301 -10.04 1.30 -12.42
C ARG A 301 -8.73 0.63 -12.00
N ALA A 302 -7.60 1.11 -12.49
CA ALA A 302 -6.28 0.63 -12.08
C ALA A 302 -6.03 0.90 -10.59
N TYR A 303 -6.41 2.09 -10.11
CA TYR A 303 -6.21 2.52 -8.73
C TYR A 303 -7.07 1.74 -7.72
N PHE A 304 -8.37 1.59 -7.97
CA PHE A 304 -9.29 0.92 -7.05
C PHE A 304 -9.42 -0.58 -7.27
N GLY A 305 -8.92 -1.12 -8.39
CA GLY A 305 -9.05 -2.53 -8.74
C GLY A 305 -10.50 -2.99 -8.98
N HIS A 306 -11.41 -2.04 -9.24
CA HIS A 306 -12.84 -2.28 -9.43
C HIS A 306 -13.34 -1.68 -10.73
N THR A 307 -14.40 -2.27 -11.29
CA THR A 307 -15.08 -1.72 -12.47
C THR A 307 -15.72 -0.39 -12.13
N ILE A 308 -15.31 0.68 -12.82
CA ILE A 308 -15.83 2.03 -12.64
C ILE A 308 -16.95 2.30 -13.64
N THR A 309 -18.10 2.78 -13.17
CA THR A 309 -19.19 3.28 -14.03
C THR A 309 -19.27 4.81 -13.96
N ILE A 310 -19.42 5.45 -15.10
CA ILE A 310 -19.51 6.91 -15.22
C ILE A 310 -20.99 7.30 -15.24
N GLU A 311 -21.36 8.29 -14.44
CA GLU A 311 -22.66 8.95 -14.43
C GLU A 311 -22.48 10.47 -14.52
#